data_AF-A0A0S3STA3-F1
#
_entry.id   AF-A0A0S3STA3-F1
#
_cell.length_a   1.000
_cell.length_b   1.000
_cell.length_c   1.000
_cell.angle_alpha   90.00
_cell.angle_beta   90.00
_cell.angle_gamma   90.00
#
_symmetry.space_group_name_H-M   'P 1'
#
loop_
_entity.id
_entity.type
_entity.pdbx_description
1 polymer ?
#
loop_
_entity_poly.entity_id
_entity_poly.type
_entity_poly.pdbx_seq_one_letter_code
_entity_poly.pdbx_strand_id
1 'polypeptide(L)' 'MAFGIALMAGLTSSSLLVKIVTGLGHAALAWILWYQAKFVDLTSKASMGSFFMLIWKLLYVAYFLMPLIR' A
#
# COMPACT_ATOMS: atom_id res chain seq x y z
N MET A 1 23.22 -26.52 -13.17
CA MET A 1 22.47 -25.68 -12.20
C MET A 1 23.00 -24.24 -12.25
N ALA A 2 22.66 -23.48 -13.29
CA ALA A 2 23.07 -22.07 -13.40
C ALA A 2 21.87 -21.13 -13.53
N PHE A 3 20.80 -21.58 -14.21
CA PHE A 3 19.56 -20.83 -14.36
C PHE A 3 18.79 -20.62 -13.04
N GLY A 4 18.81 -21.59 -12.13
CA GLY A 4 18.18 -21.43 -10.81
C GLY A 4 18.93 -20.43 -9.90
N ILE A 5 20.26 -20.36 -10.01
CA ILE A 5 21.09 -19.47 -9.21
C ILE A 5 20.98 -18.02 -9.72
N ALA A 6 20.84 -17.81 -11.04
CA ALA A 6 20.57 -16.49 -11.61
C ALA A 6 19.17 -15.97 -11.23
N LEU A 7 18.16 -16.86 -11.18
CA LEU A 7 16.82 -16.49 -10.71
C LEU A 7 16.83 -16.15 -9.21
N MET A 8 17.54 -16.94 -8.39
CA MET A 8 17.75 -16.65 -6.97
C MET A 8 18.58 -15.38 -6.74
N ALA A 9 19.66 -15.16 -7.51
CA ALA A 9 20.49 -13.96 -7.43
C ALA A 9 19.70 -12.70 -7.83
N GLY A 10 18.80 -12.82 -8.81
CA GLY A 10 17.82 -11.79 -9.17
C GLY A 10 16.77 -11.55 -8.08
N LEU A 11 16.28 -12.61 -7.42
CA LEU A 11 15.34 -12.53 -6.29
C LEU A 11 15.98 -11.99 -5.00
N THR A 12 17.30 -12.16 -4.82
CA THR A 12 18.08 -11.61 -3.70
C THR A 12 18.56 -10.18 -3.94
N SER A 13 18.31 -9.60 -5.11
CA SER A 13 18.36 -8.16 -5.26
C SER A 13 17.26 -7.58 -4.37
N SER A 14 17.67 -6.93 -3.27
CA SER A 14 16.80 -6.24 -2.31
C SER A 14 15.65 -5.47 -2.99
N SER A 15 15.85 -4.97 -4.22
CA SER A 15 14.85 -4.23 -4.99
C SER A 15 13.60 -5.01 -5.43
N LEU A 16 13.63 -6.32 -5.72
CA LEU A 16 12.43 -7.02 -6.25
C LEU A 16 11.42 -7.35 -5.15
N LEU A 17 11.88 -7.95 -4.05
CA LEU A 17 11.02 -8.24 -2.90
C LEU A 17 10.44 -6.95 -2.32
N VAL A 18 11.27 -5.91 -2.19
CA VAL A 18 10.83 -4.61 -1.68
C VAL A 18 9.82 -3.96 -2.62
N LYS A 19 9.97 -4.07 -3.95
CA LYS A 19 8.97 -3.64 -4.93
C LYS A 19 7.64 -4.38 -4.79
N ILE A 20 7.67 -5.71 -4.62
CA ILE A 20 6.46 -6.52 -4.44
C ILE A 20 5.76 -6.12 -3.14
N VAL A 21 6.50 -6.04 -2.03
CA VAL A 21 5.96 -5.64 -0.71
C VAL A 21 5.35 -4.24 -0.79
N THR A 22 6.03 -3.31 -1.44
CA THR A 22 5.54 -1.93 -1.57
C THR A 22 4.30 -1.84 -2.46
N GLY A 23 4.28 -2.57 -3.58
CA GLY A 23 3.12 -2.65 -4.46
C GLY A 23 1.90 -3.27 -3.77
N LEU A 24 2.11 -4.37 -3.04
CA LEU A 24 1.05 -5.02 -2.26
C LEU A 24 0.53 -4.11 -1.14
N GLY A 25 1.43 -3.37 -0.47
CA GLY A 25 1.05 -2.38 0.53
C GLY A 25 0.16 -1.29 -0.04
N HIS A 26 0.49 -0.71 -1.20
CA HIS A 26 -0.35 0.29 -1.85
C HIS A 26 -1.70 -0.29 -2.31
N ALA A 27 -1.71 -1.51 -2.84
CA ALA A 27 -2.95 -2.20 -3.22
C ALA A 27 -3.86 -2.43 -2.00
N ALA A 28 -3.30 -2.83 -0.86
CA ALA A 28 -4.04 -3.01 0.38
C ALA A 28 -4.60 -1.67 0.90
N LEU A 29 -3.81 -0.58 0.89
CA LEU A 29 -4.28 0.75 1.27
C LEU A 29 -5.45 1.22 0.38
N ALA A 30 -5.32 1.03 -0.93
CA ALA A 30 -6.38 1.36 -1.89
C ALA A 30 -7.64 0.52 -1.66
N TRP A 31 -7.49 -0.77 -1.34
CA TRP A 31 -8.60 -1.67 -1.03
C TRP A 31 -9.34 -1.25 0.25
N ILE A 32 -8.61 -0.91 1.31
CA ILE A 32 -9.19 -0.41 2.57
C ILE A 32 -9.99 0.86 2.31
N LEU A 33 -9.41 1.80 1.56
CA LEU A 33 -10.08 3.05 1.21
C LEU A 33 -11.35 2.79 0.41
N TRP A 34 -11.28 1.95 -0.62
CA TRP A 34 -12.41 1.58 -1.46
C TRP A 34 -13.52 0.90 -0.67
N TYR A 35 -13.16 -0.01 0.25
CA TYR A 35 -14.13 -0.68 1.10
C TYR A 35 -14.84 0.33 2.01
N GLN A 36 -14.10 1.18 2.72
CA GLN A 36 -14.66 2.18 3.62
C GLN A 36 -15.52 3.24 2.89
N ALA A 37 -15.14 3.61 1.66
CA ALA A 37 -15.91 4.55 0.85
C ALA A 37 -17.33 4.07 0.53
N LYS A 38 -17.61 2.75 0.58
CA LYS A 38 -18.97 2.21 0.37
C LYS A 38 -19.88 2.39 1.58
N PHE A 39 -19.31 2.57 2.76
CA PHE A 39 -20.05 2.68 4.03
C PHE A 39 -20.08 4.11 4.58
N VAL A 40 -19.42 5.06 3.90
CA VAL A 40 -19.44 6.46 4.33
C VAL A 40 -20.79 7.08 4.01
N ASP A 41 -21.47 7.57 5.04
CA ASP A 41 -22.62 8.44 4.86
C ASP A 41 -22.14 9.84 4.45
N LEU A 42 -22.54 10.28 3.25
CA LEU A 42 -22.19 11.59 2.68
C LEU A 42 -23.08 12.72 3.20
N THR A 43 -24.22 12.42 3.81
CA THR A 43 -25.13 13.41 4.41
C THR A 43 -24.67 13.78 5.82
N SER A 44 -23.93 12.90 6.50
CA SER A 44 -23.37 13.14 7.82
C SER A 44 -21.97 13.77 7.77
N LYS A 45 -21.86 15.02 8.24
CA LYS A 45 -20.57 15.72 8.41
C LYS A 45 -19.60 14.95 9.31
N ALA A 46 -20.10 14.26 10.33
CA ALA A 46 -19.27 13.48 11.24
C ALA A 46 -18.69 12.23 10.55
N SER A 47 -19.52 11.54 9.74
CA SER A 47 -19.10 10.39 8.93
C SER A 47 -18.03 10.79 7.91
N MET A 48 -18.26 11.87 7.15
CA MET A 48 -17.26 12.43 6.23
C MET A 48 -15.97 12.83 6.94
N GLY A 49 -16.05 13.47 8.11
CA GLY A 49 -14.87 13.85 8.88
C GLY A 49 -14.03 12.67 9.33
N SER A 50 -14.68 11.60 9.81
CA SER A 50 -14.03 10.34 10.18
C SER A 50 -13.35 9.67 8.98
N PHE A 51 -14.05 9.62 7.84
CA PHE A 51 -13.49 9.09 6.60
C PHE A 51 -12.27 9.91 6.11
N PHE A 52 -12.31 11.24 6.26
CA PHE A 52 -11.18 12.10 5.94
C PHE A 52 -9.98 11.84 6.86
N MET A 53 -10.18 11.65 8.17
CA MET A 53 -9.10 11.23 9.06
C MET A 53 -8.53 9.86 8.68
N LEU A 54 -9.37 8.93 8.24
CA LEU A 54 -8.92 7.63 7.74
C LEU A 54 -8.02 7.78 6.50
N ILE A 55 -8.40 8.64 5.55
CA ILE A 55 -7.56 8.98 4.39
C ILE A 55 -6.19 9.51 4.85
N TRP A 56 -6.16 10.46 5.78
CA TRP A 56 -4.90 11.01 6.31
C TRP A 56 -4.01 9.92 6.91
N LYS A 57 -4.57 9.00 7.71
CA LYS A 57 -3.81 7.88 8.29
C LYS A 57 -3.25 6.96 7.21
N LEU A 58 -4.03 6.62 6.19
CA LEU A 58 -3.59 5.78 5.07
C LEU A 58 -2.49 6.47 4.25
N LEU A 59 -2.60 7.78 4.05
CA LEU A 59 -1.58 8.57 3.35
C LEU A 59 -0.25 8.59 4.10
N TYR A 60 -0.27 8.71 5.44
CA TYR A 60 0.95 8.59 6.25
C TYR A 60 1.62 7.21 6.08
N VAL A 61 0.84 6.13 6.04
CA VAL A 61 1.37 4.80 5.77
C VAL A 61 1.95 4.71 4.36
N ALA A 62 1.28 5.26 3.34
CA ALA A 62 1.81 5.32 1.98
C ALA A 62 3.14 6.11 1.91
N TYR A 63 3.27 7.22 2.64
CA TYR A 63 4.52 7.96 2.74
C TYR A 63 5.62 7.16 3.41
N PHE A 64 5.30 6.36 4.43
CA PHE A 64 6.26 5.43 5.03
C PHE A 64 6.71 4.34 4.05
N LEU A 65 5.86 3.95 3.10
CA LEU A 65 6.21 3.00 2.05
C LEU A 65 7.04 3.61 0.91
N MET A 66 7.05 4.92 0.75
CA MET A 66 7.72 5.60 -0.37
C MET A 66 9.25 5.41 -0.42
N PRO A 67 10.00 5.40 0.71
CA PRO A 67 11.44 5.13 0.72
C PRO A 67 11.80 3.70 0.30
N LEU A 68 10.90 2.74 0.43
CA LEU A 68 11.13 1.35 0.02
C LEU A 68 11.22 1.20 -1.51
N ILE A 69 10.69 2.14 -2.28
CA ILE A 69 10.70 2.08 -3.76
C ILE A 69 12.04 2.55 -4.36
N ARG A 70 12.87 3.29 -3.59
CA ARG A 70 14.18 3.81 -4.03
C ARG A 70 15.23 2.71 -4.08
#